data_AF-A0A6V8LSN7-F1
#
_entry.id   AF-A0A6V8LSN7-F1
#
_cell.length_a   1.000
_cell.length_b   1.000
_cell.length_c   1.000
_cell.angle_alpha   90.00
_cell.angle_beta   90.00
_cell.angle_gamma   90.00
#
_symmetry.space_group_name_H-M   'P 1'
#
loop_
_entity.id
_entity.type
_entity.pdbx_description
1 polymer ?
#
loop_
_entity_poly.entity_id
_entity_poly.type
_entity_poly.pdbx_seq_one_letter_code
_entity_poly.pdbx_strand_id
1 'polypeptide(L)'
;MPGSTEELFKLIEWKSEYDCAVRTLNCQHKDTAIFLNKWFTDIKLQRIKQGRVATYLDDKIQYFEHFCSQHFAFEEDVITILCTRFKFNPEHYEKHIACHKNFYSSLLKVLAEQISYFKKHGDTTTIEDLIGDSLKDISRWWFYHITTGERRTGGVSDNEYRSYINSFSPHQKIDLLNEIVSKSHLPD
;
A
#
# COMPACT_ATOMS: atom_id res chain seq x y z
N MET A 1 -19.40 0.68 31.84
CA MET A 1 -18.88 1.91 31.22
C MET A 1 -19.19 1.84 29.73
N PRO A 2 -19.88 2.81 29.13
CA PRO A 2 -19.97 2.87 27.67
C PRO A 2 -18.57 3.18 27.14
N GLY A 3 -18.01 2.23 26.39
CA GLY A 3 -16.70 2.38 25.77
C GLY A 3 -16.73 3.55 24.81
N SER A 4 -15.85 4.52 25.01
CA SER A 4 -15.63 5.59 24.04
C SER A 4 -15.23 4.94 22.73
N THR A 5 -16.12 4.93 21.73
CA THR A 5 -15.75 4.69 20.34
C THR A 5 -14.72 5.75 19.99
N GLU A 6 -13.46 5.33 19.93
CA GLU A 6 -12.35 6.19 19.59
C GLU A 6 -12.61 6.84 18.22
N GLU A 7 -12.58 8.17 18.17
CA GLU A 7 -12.85 8.92 16.96
C GLU A 7 -11.70 8.71 15.96
N LEU A 8 -11.99 8.00 14.87
CA LEU A 8 -11.04 7.76 13.78
C LEU A 8 -11.23 8.81 12.69
N PHE A 9 -10.22 9.65 12.47
CA PHE A 9 -10.17 10.54 11.32
C PHE A 9 -9.86 9.74 10.06
N LYS A 10 -10.73 9.85 9.04
CA LYS A 10 -10.57 9.14 7.77
C LYS A 10 -9.87 10.03 6.73
N LEU A 11 -8.68 9.61 6.33
CA LEU A 11 -7.97 10.12 5.15
C LEU A 11 -8.38 9.34 3.89
N ILE A 12 -8.61 8.03 4.05
CA ILE A 12 -9.04 7.11 2.99
C ILE A 12 -10.34 6.45 3.46
N GLU A 13 -11.41 6.60 2.69
CA GLU A 13 -12.65 5.85 2.90
C GLU A 13 -12.71 4.70 1.90
N TRP A 14 -12.67 3.46 2.42
CA TRP A 14 -12.77 2.28 1.56
C TRP A 14 -14.17 2.15 0.98
N LYS A 15 -14.25 1.90 -0.33
CA LYS A 15 -15.49 1.61 -1.04
C LYS A 15 -15.40 0.24 -1.70
N SER A 16 -16.52 -0.45 -1.80
CA SER A 16 -16.58 -1.78 -2.45
C SER A 16 -16.13 -1.72 -3.92
N GLU A 17 -16.25 -0.57 -4.56
CA GLU A 17 -15.75 -0.35 -5.93
C GLU A 17 -14.22 -0.39 -6.04
N TYR A 18 -13.48 -0.45 -4.93
CA TYR A 18 -12.02 -0.61 -4.90
C TYR A 18 -11.59 -2.06 -4.75
N ASP A 19 -12.49 -2.96 -4.38
CA ASP A 19 -12.19 -4.38 -4.24
C ASP A 19 -11.66 -4.93 -5.58
N CYS A 20 -10.47 -5.53 -5.56
CA CYS A 20 -9.97 -6.42 -6.58
C CYS A 20 -10.65 -7.79 -6.49
N ALA A 21 -10.57 -8.59 -7.56
CA ALA A 21 -11.20 -9.91 -7.62
C ALA A 21 -10.55 -10.95 -6.70
N VAL A 22 -9.40 -10.63 -6.08
CA VAL A 22 -8.63 -11.51 -5.18
C VAL A 22 -8.84 -11.06 -3.73
N ARG A 23 -9.55 -11.88 -2.94
CA ARG A 23 -9.94 -11.51 -1.57
C ARG A 23 -8.74 -11.14 -0.67
N THR A 24 -7.63 -11.85 -0.78
CA THR A 24 -6.44 -11.60 0.04
C THR A 24 -5.84 -10.22 -0.24
N LEU A 25 -5.75 -9.81 -1.51
CA LEU A 25 -5.31 -8.47 -1.91
C LEU A 25 -6.27 -7.40 -1.34
N ASN A 26 -7.59 -7.61 -1.39
CA ASN A 26 -8.56 -6.69 -0.75
C ASN A 26 -8.33 -6.53 0.74
N CYS A 27 -8.01 -7.61 1.45
CA CYS A 27 -7.70 -7.54 2.88
C CYS A 27 -6.44 -6.70 3.11
N GLN A 28 -5.36 -6.95 2.38
CA GLN A 28 -4.12 -6.17 2.45
C GLN A 28 -4.37 -4.68 2.15
N HIS A 29 -5.18 -4.38 1.14
CA HIS A 29 -5.51 -3.00 0.81
C HIS A 29 -6.34 -2.32 1.91
N LYS A 30 -7.36 -2.99 2.45
CA LYS A 30 -8.16 -2.48 3.57
C LYS A 30 -7.30 -2.24 4.81
N ASP A 31 -6.39 -3.15 5.11
CA ASP A 31 -5.46 -3.02 6.24
C ASP A 31 -4.52 -1.82 6.05
N THR A 32 -4.08 -1.56 4.82
CA THR A 32 -3.31 -0.35 4.48
C THR A 32 -4.11 0.92 4.73
N ALA A 33 -5.35 0.99 4.26
CA ALA A 33 -6.21 2.15 4.51
C ALA A 33 -6.46 2.37 6.01
N ILE A 34 -6.67 1.29 6.77
CA ILE A 34 -6.81 1.36 8.24
C ILE A 34 -5.54 1.90 8.88
N PHE A 35 -4.36 1.40 8.48
CA PHE A 35 -3.07 1.86 8.96
C PHE A 35 -2.88 3.37 8.70
N LEU A 36 -3.13 3.83 7.48
CA LEU A 36 -2.97 5.23 7.09
C LEU A 36 -3.97 6.14 7.84
N ASN A 37 -5.21 5.70 8.04
CA ASN A 37 -6.20 6.43 8.84
C ASN A 37 -5.83 6.50 10.33
N LYS A 38 -5.27 5.42 10.89
CA LYS A 38 -4.76 5.43 12.27
C LYS A 38 -3.59 6.39 12.43
N TRP A 39 -2.65 6.35 11.49
CA TRP A 39 -1.54 7.32 11.46
C TRP A 39 -2.07 8.75 11.35
N PHE A 40 -3.04 9.01 10.47
CA PHE A 40 -3.69 10.33 10.36
C PHE A 40 -4.34 10.78 11.67
N THR A 41 -5.03 9.87 12.34
CA THR A 41 -5.68 10.10 13.63
C THR A 41 -4.66 10.45 14.71
N ASP A 42 -3.53 9.72 14.77
CA ASP A 42 -2.46 9.98 15.73
C ASP A 42 -1.86 11.39 15.56
N ILE A 43 -1.72 11.86 14.32
CA ILE A 43 -1.28 13.22 14.00
C ILE A 43 -2.33 14.24 14.42
N LYS A 44 -3.59 14.05 14.02
CA LYS A 44 -4.69 14.99 14.31
C LYS A 44 -4.96 15.17 15.79
N LEU A 45 -4.82 14.10 16.57
CA LEU A 45 -5.01 14.11 18.01
C LEU A 45 -3.74 14.50 18.78
N GLN A 46 -2.66 14.90 18.09
CA GLN A 46 -1.37 15.27 18.71
C GLN A 46 -0.85 14.21 19.70
N ARG A 47 -1.07 12.92 19.39
CA ARG A 47 -0.69 11.80 20.28
C ARG A 47 0.81 11.54 20.31
N ILE A 48 1.57 12.26 19.50
CA ILE A 48 3.00 12.14 19.36
C ILE A 48 3.66 13.06 20.39
N LYS A 49 4.27 12.49 21.43
CA LYS A 49 4.98 13.26 22.45
C LYS A 49 6.14 14.05 21.81
N GLN A 50 6.31 15.30 22.23
CA GLN A 50 7.47 16.12 21.86
C GLN A 50 8.78 15.36 22.12
N GLY A 51 9.69 15.39 21.15
CA GLY A 51 10.98 14.67 21.20
C GLY A 51 10.92 13.19 20.81
N ARG A 52 9.75 12.59 20.54
CA ARG A 52 9.62 11.22 20.01
C ARG A 52 9.20 11.14 18.55
N VAL A 53 9.02 12.28 17.90
CA VAL A 53 8.43 12.40 16.56
C VAL A 53 9.24 11.64 15.52
N ALA A 54 10.56 11.80 15.51
CA ALA A 54 11.43 11.16 14.52
C ALA A 54 11.48 9.63 14.69
N THR A 55 11.44 9.12 15.93
CA THR A 55 11.35 7.67 16.20
C THR A 55 9.99 7.12 15.77
N TYR A 56 8.91 7.82 16.12
CA TYR A 56 7.57 7.45 15.70
C TYR A 56 7.45 7.36 14.17
N LEU A 57 7.99 8.33 13.43
CA LEU A 57 8.01 8.30 11.97
C LEU A 57 8.81 7.12 11.42
N ASP A 58 10.00 6.88 11.95
CA ASP A 58 10.87 5.78 11.55
C ASP A 58 10.14 4.43 11.73
N ASP A 59 9.49 4.22 12.88
CA ASP A 59 8.71 3.01 13.14
C ASP A 59 7.56 2.82 12.13
N LYS A 60 6.86 3.91 11.77
CA LYS A 60 5.77 3.85 10.77
C LYS A 60 6.29 3.53 9.38
N ILE A 61 7.39 4.13 8.97
CA ILE A 61 7.98 3.89 7.65
C ILE A 61 8.56 2.49 7.55
N GLN A 62 9.30 2.01 8.56
CA GLN A 62 9.84 0.65 8.56
C GLN A 62 8.72 -0.40 8.51
N TYR A 63 7.65 -0.21 9.30
CA TYR A 63 6.49 -1.09 9.24
C TYR A 63 5.85 -1.08 7.84
N PHE A 64 5.67 0.11 7.27
CA PHE A 64 4.99 0.25 5.99
C PHE A 64 5.85 -0.26 4.82
N GLU A 65 7.16 -0.06 4.84
CA GLU A 65 8.12 -0.66 3.92
C GLU A 65 8.06 -2.19 3.97
N HIS A 66 8.09 -2.77 5.17
CA HIS A 66 7.95 -4.21 5.35
C HIS A 66 6.63 -4.72 4.79
N PHE A 67 5.51 -4.07 5.13
CA PHE A 67 4.20 -4.44 4.61
C PHE A 67 4.14 -4.34 3.08
N CYS A 68 4.58 -3.23 2.50
CA CYS A 68 4.60 -3.02 1.05
C CYS A 68 5.43 -4.10 0.33
N SER A 69 6.58 -4.50 0.89
CA SER A 69 7.40 -5.56 0.29
C SER A 69 6.63 -6.89 0.17
N GLN A 70 5.87 -7.26 1.19
CA GLN A 70 5.07 -8.49 1.19
C GLN A 70 3.85 -8.38 0.27
N HIS A 71 3.18 -7.23 0.30
CA HIS A 71 2.04 -6.96 -0.55
C HIS A 71 2.42 -6.99 -2.04
N PHE A 72 3.48 -6.28 -2.42
CA PHE A 72 3.96 -6.24 -3.80
C PHE A 72 4.42 -7.62 -4.28
N ALA A 73 5.17 -8.36 -3.46
CA ALA A 73 5.59 -9.72 -3.82
C ALA A 73 4.39 -10.64 -4.09
N PHE A 74 3.38 -10.61 -3.22
CA PHE A 74 2.16 -11.40 -3.43
C PHE A 74 1.38 -10.98 -4.68
N GLU A 75 1.28 -9.68 -4.93
CA GLU A 75 0.62 -9.14 -6.12
C GLU A 75 1.37 -9.50 -7.42
N GLU A 76 2.70 -9.37 -7.43
CA GLU A 76 3.56 -9.79 -8.54
C GLU A 76 3.40 -11.29 -8.83
N ASP A 77 3.24 -12.11 -7.79
CA ASP A 77 2.96 -13.55 -7.93
C ASP A 77 1.63 -13.82 -8.61
N VAL A 78 0.57 -13.09 -8.22
CA VAL A 78 -0.75 -13.16 -8.87
C VAL A 78 -0.63 -12.76 -10.34
N ILE A 79 0.01 -11.63 -10.64
CA ILE A 79 0.15 -11.16 -12.03
C ILE A 79 0.99 -12.13 -12.87
N THR A 80 2.03 -12.75 -12.29
CA THR A 80 2.81 -13.80 -12.95
C THR A 80 1.94 -14.99 -13.34
N ILE A 81 1.04 -15.44 -12.46
CA ILE A 81 0.08 -16.51 -12.77
C ILE A 81 -0.83 -16.08 -13.92
N LEU A 82 -1.33 -14.83 -13.89
CA LEU A 82 -2.18 -14.29 -14.96
C LEU A 82 -1.45 -14.28 -16.32
N CYS A 83 -0.18 -13.86 -16.35
CA CYS A 83 0.61 -13.84 -17.58
C CYS A 83 0.87 -15.26 -18.11
N THR A 84 1.27 -16.19 -17.24
CA THR A 84 1.71 -17.53 -17.64
C THR A 84 0.57 -18.49 -17.95
N ARG A 85 -0.54 -18.41 -17.21
CA ARG A 85 -1.66 -19.38 -17.30
C ARG A 85 -2.87 -18.81 -18.01
N PHE A 86 -3.12 -17.51 -17.86
CA PHE A 86 -4.34 -16.88 -18.36
C PHE A 86 -4.13 -15.98 -19.57
N LYS A 87 -2.88 -15.74 -20.01
CA LYS A 87 -2.51 -14.89 -21.16
C LYS A 87 -2.75 -13.40 -20.92
N PHE A 88 -2.59 -12.94 -19.68
CA PHE A 88 -2.53 -11.50 -19.38
C PHE A 88 -1.29 -10.88 -20.02
N ASN A 89 -1.41 -9.66 -20.56
CA ASN A 89 -0.34 -9.02 -21.33
C ASN A 89 0.90 -8.76 -20.44
N PRO A 90 2.08 -9.36 -20.75
CA PRO A 90 3.30 -9.19 -19.97
C PRO A 90 3.79 -7.73 -19.87
N GLU A 91 3.47 -6.87 -20.83
CA GLU A 91 3.85 -5.46 -20.76
C GLU A 91 3.19 -4.74 -19.56
N HIS A 92 1.98 -5.16 -19.19
CA HIS A 92 1.29 -4.61 -18.02
C HIS A 92 1.96 -5.05 -16.72
N TYR A 93 2.45 -6.29 -16.67
CA TYR A 93 3.23 -6.80 -15.54
C TYR A 93 4.51 -5.99 -15.33
N GLU A 94 5.29 -5.76 -16.39
CA GLU A 94 6.53 -4.97 -16.31
C GLU A 94 6.27 -3.54 -15.84
N LYS A 95 5.23 -2.89 -16.36
CA LYS A 95 4.82 -1.55 -15.93
C LYS A 95 4.32 -1.51 -14.48
N HIS A 96 3.66 -2.56 -14.02
CA HIS A 96 3.18 -2.68 -12.63
C HIS A 96 4.35 -2.79 -11.66
N ILE A 97 5.30 -3.69 -11.92
CA ILE A 97 6.53 -3.82 -11.13
C ILE A 97 7.33 -2.51 -11.14
N ALA A 98 7.42 -1.83 -12.29
CA ALA A 98 8.08 -0.53 -12.37
C ALA A 98 7.41 0.52 -11.48
N CYS A 99 6.08 0.50 -11.37
CA CYS A 99 5.30 1.35 -10.47
C CYS A 99 5.67 1.11 -9.00
N HIS A 100 5.70 -0.16 -8.56
CA HIS A 100 6.13 -0.54 -7.21
C HIS A 100 7.57 -0.12 -6.91
N LYS A 101 8.49 -0.37 -7.84
CA LYS A 101 9.90 0.03 -7.70
C LYS A 101 10.06 1.54 -7.57
N ASN A 102 9.35 2.31 -8.41
CA ASN A 102 9.40 3.76 -8.38
C ASN A 102 8.85 4.31 -7.05
N PHE A 103 7.77 3.75 -6.54
CA PHE A 103 7.25 4.13 -5.22
C PHE A 103 8.28 3.90 -4.12
N TYR A 104 8.92 2.74 -4.11
CA TYR A 104 9.95 2.44 -3.14
C TYR A 104 11.15 3.39 -3.25
N SER A 105 11.71 3.56 -4.46
CA SER A 105 12.92 4.33 -4.67
C SER A 105 12.73 5.84 -4.50
N SER A 106 11.57 6.35 -4.91
CA SER A 106 11.35 7.79 -5.09
C SER A 106 10.51 8.40 -3.96
N LEU A 107 9.79 7.59 -3.17
CA LEU A 107 8.99 8.07 -2.05
C LEU A 107 9.46 7.48 -0.72
N LEU A 108 9.37 6.15 -0.54
CA LEU A 108 9.65 5.54 0.77
C LEU A 108 11.12 5.69 1.19
N LYS A 109 12.06 5.36 0.29
CA LYS A 109 13.49 5.47 0.58
C LYS A 109 13.93 6.91 0.87
N VAL A 110 13.44 7.86 0.07
CA VAL A 110 13.75 9.30 0.25
C VAL A 110 13.24 9.79 1.60
N LEU A 111 12.03 9.38 1.98
CA LEU A 111 11.45 9.72 3.27
C LEU A 111 12.23 9.09 4.44
N ALA A 112 12.62 7.83 4.34
CA ALA A 112 13.45 7.17 5.33
C ALA A 112 14.80 7.90 5.52
N GLU A 113 15.43 8.35 4.43
CA GLU A 113 16.66 9.15 4.46
C GLU A 113 16.45 10.51 5.15
N GLN A 114 15.34 11.19 4.85
CA GLN A 114 14.97 12.45 5.52
C GLN A 114 14.78 12.24 7.02
N ILE A 115 14.01 11.23 7.43
CA ILE A 115 13.79 10.90 8.85
C ILE A 115 15.11 10.60 9.56
N SER A 116 15.98 9.81 8.93
CA SER A 116 17.30 9.47 9.47
C SER A 116 18.17 10.71 9.69
N TYR A 117 18.15 11.64 8.73
CA TYR A 117 18.84 12.93 8.86
C TYR A 117 18.30 13.72 10.06
N PHE A 118 16.98 13.83 10.21
CA PHE A 118 16.38 14.55 11.35
C PHE A 118 16.71 13.90 12.69
N LYS A 119 16.70 12.56 12.79
CA LYS A 119 17.11 11.84 14.01
C LYS A 119 18.54 12.20 14.43
N LYS A 120 19.44 12.41 13.47
CA LYS A 120 20.86 12.71 13.73
C LYS A 120 21.10 14.18 14.08
N HIS A 121 20.36 15.10 13.48
CA HIS A 121 20.66 16.54 13.53
C HIS A 121 19.72 17.35 14.44
N GLY A 122 18.62 16.77 14.93
CA GLY A 122 17.81 17.35 16.02
C GLY A 122 16.90 18.52 15.63
N ASP A 123 16.69 18.78 14.34
CA ASP A 123 15.77 19.82 13.87
C ASP A 123 14.31 19.33 13.95
N THR A 124 13.59 19.74 14.98
CA THR A 124 12.22 19.27 15.26
C THR A 124 11.13 20.05 14.53
N THR A 125 11.39 21.29 14.13
CA THR A 125 10.35 22.18 13.56
C THR A 125 9.92 21.70 12.16
N THR A 126 10.86 21.15 11.39
CA THR A 126 10.60 20.63 10.03
C THR A 126 9.93 19.26 10.02
N ILE A 127 9.91 18.54 11.16
CA ILE A 127 9.43 17.15 11.20
C ILE A 127 7.90 17.10 11.15
N GLU A 128 7.16 18.01 11.79
CA GLU A 128 5.69 17.96 11.81
C GLU A 128 5.07 18.13 10.43
N ASP A 129 5.58 19.08 9.63
CA ASP A 129 5.18 19.26 8.23
C ASP A 129 5.53 18.04 7.40
N LEU A 130 6.73 17.48 7.61
CA LEU A 130 7.16 16.24 6.95
C LEU A 130 6.20 15.08 7.26
N ILE A 131 5.74 14.90 8.50
CA ILE A 131 4.78 13.84 8.86
C ILE A 131 3.49 14.01 8.04
N GLY A 132 2.94 15.22 8.06
CA GLY A 132 1.65 15.52 7.44
C GLY A 132 1.70 15.34 5.92
N ASP A 133 2.76 15.82 5.28
CA ASP A 133 2.89 15.76 3.83
C ASP A 133 3.29 14.37 3.34
N SER A 134 4.16 13.67 4.05
CA SER A 134 4.51 12.28 3.75
C SER A 134 3.30 11.35 3.78
N LEU A 135 2.47 11.48 4.82
CA LEU A 135 1.25 10.69 4.92
C LEU A 135 0.29 10.98 3.77
N LYS A 136 0.14 12.25 3.36
CA LYS A 136 -0.70 12.63 2.21
C LYS A 136 -0.14 12.04 0.91
N ASP A 137 1.17 12.09 0.70
CA ASP A 137 1.80 11.61 -0.53
C ASP A 137 1.73 10.09 -0.64
N ILE A 138 2.00 9.37 0.45
CA ILE A 138 1.81 7.92 0.54
C ILE A 138 0.35 7.56 0.26
N SER A 139 -0.59 8.20 0.97
CA SER A 139 -2.01 7.90 0.83
C SER A 139 -2.53 8.20 -0.57
N ARG A 140 -2.05 9.29 -1.17
CA ARG A 140 -2.38 9.70 -2.54
C ARG A 140 -1.84 8.70 -3.54
N TRP A 141 -0.56 8.33 -3.45
CA TRP A 141 0.04 7.35 -4.35
C TRP A 141 -0.71 6.02 -4.26
N TRP A 142 -0.90 5.52 -3.04
CA TRP A 142 -1.57 4.25 -2.80
C TRP A 142 -3.00 4.24 -3.33
N PHE A 143 -3.77 5.32 -3.06
CA PHE A 143 -5.13 5.43 -3.57
C PHE A 143 -5.19 5.43 -5.10
N TYR A 144 -4.28 6.14 -5.77
CA TYR A 144 -4.25 6.14 -7.23
C TYR A 144 -3.78 4.81 -7.81
N HIS A 145 -2.86 4.13 -7.14
CA HIS A 145 -2.37 2.81 -7.53
C HIS A 145 -3.50 1.77 -7.51
N ILE A 146 -4.40 1.82 -6.53
CA ILE A 146 -5.55 0.89 -6.47
C ILE A 146 -6.70 1.26 -7.43
N THR A 147 -6.91 2.54 -7.76
CA THR A 147 -8.16 3.00 -8.39
C THR A 147 -8.08 3.37 -9.88
N THR A 148 -7.07 4.13 -10.33
CA THR A 148 -7.18 4.88 -11.61
C THR A 148 -5.85 5.06 -12.34
N GLY A 149 -5.04 4.01 -12.54
CA GLY A 149 -3.67 4.10 -13.06
C GLY A 149 -3.43 5.06 -14.23
N GLU A 150 -2.17 5.49 -14.33
CA GLU A 150 -1.47 6.25 -15.39
C GLU A 150 -1.09 7.71 -15.06
N ARG A 151 -1.99 8.62 -14.65
CA ARG A 151 -1.61 10.06 -14.60
C ARG A 151 -0.71 10.50 -13.43
N ARG A 152 -0.62 9.73 -12.34
CA ARG A 152 0.10 10.15 -11.12
C ARG A 152 1.02 9.07 -10.51
N THR A 153 0.91 7.83 -10.96
CA THR A 153 1.70 6.69 -10.44
C THR A 153 2.90 6.36 -11.34
N GLY A 154 2.93 6.85 -12.58
CA GLY A 154 4.00 6.56 -13.54
C GLY A 154 3.97 5.13 -14.11
N GLY A 155 2.86 4.40 -13.95
CA GLY A 155 2.72 3.03 -14.40
C GLY A 155 1.28 2.49 -14.31
N VAL A 156 1.15 1.18 -14.49
CA VAL A 156 -0.11 0.40 -14.47
C VAL A 156 -0.66 0.30 -13.03
N SER A 157 -1.99 0.34 -12.90
CA SER A 157 -2.70 0.19 -11.62
C SER A 157 -3.28 -1.19 -11.40
N ASP A 158 -3.62 -1.48 -10.14
CA ASP A 158 -4.32 -2.71 -9.73
C ASP A 158 -5.63 -2.91 -10.48
N ASN A 159 -6.26 -1.81 -10.90
CA ASN A 159 -7.51 -1.82 -11.63
C ASN A 159 -7.40 -2.57 -12.98
N GLU A 160 -6.23 -2.64 -13.60
CA GLU A 160 -6.05 -3.28 -14.90
C GLU A 160 -6.13 -4.80 -14.81
N TYR A 161 -5.31 -5.43 -13.95
CA TYR A 161 -5.40 -6.87 -13.75
C TYR A 161 -6.71 -7.24 -13.06
N ARG A 162 -7.27 -6.38 -12.20
CA ARG A 162 -8.61 -6.57 -11.64
C ARG A 162 -9.69 -6.66 -12.71
N SER A 163 -9.70 -5.72 -13.66
CA SER A 163 -10.67 -5.69 -14.75
C SER A 163 -10.55 -6.97 -15.59
N TYR A 164 -9.31 -7.44 -15.79
CA TYR A 164 -9.03 -8.70 -16.46
C TYR A 164 -9.61 -9.91 -15.70
N ILE A 165 -9.33 -10.07 -14.40
CA ILE A 165 -9.88 -11.17 -13.58
C ILE A 165 -11.40 -11.10 -13.51
N ASN A 166 -11.99 -9.90 -13.48
CA ASN A 166 -13.44 -9.75 -13.43
C ASN A 166 -14.14 -10.31 -14.68
N SER A 167 -13.45 -10.35 -15.83
CA SER A 167 -13.96 -10.97 -17.06
C SER A 167 -13.93 -12.50 -17.06
N PHE A 168 -13.27 -13.13 -16.08
CA PHE A 168 -13.16 -14.59 -16.02
C PHE A 168 -14.52 -15.26 -15.76
N SER A 169 -14.69 -16.43 -16.38
CA SER A 169 -15.74 -17.36 -15.99
C SER A 169 -15.54 -17.85 -14.53
N PRO A 170 -16.60 -18.35 -13.86
CA PRO A 170 -16.46 -18.90 -12.52
C PRO A 170 -15.38 -19.98 -12.39
N HIS A 171 -15.21 -20.84 -13.40
CA HIS A 171 -14.19 -21.88 -13.40
C HIS A 171 -12.77 -21.31 -13.46
N GLN A 172 -12.53 -20.33 -14.34
CA GLN A 172 -11.23 -19.65 -14.41
C GLN A 172 -10.87 -18.92 -13.10
N LYS A 173 -11.86 -18.37 -12.38
CA LYS A 173 -11.64 -17.77 -11.06
C LYS A 173 -11.24 -18.81 -10.02
N ILE A 174 -11.87 -19.99 -10.03
CA ILE A 174 -11.50 -21.12 -9.16
C ILE A 174 -10.08 -21.58 -9.49
N ASP A 175 -9.76 -21.75 -10.78
CA ASP A 175 -8.44 -22.17 -11.23
C ASP A 175 -7.36 -21.17 -10.79
N LEU A 176 -7.61 -19.86 -10.96
CA LEU A 176 -6.71 -18.81 -10.47
C LEU A 176 -6.49 -18.91 -8.96
N LEU A 177 -7.55 -19.11 -8.18
CA LEU A 177 -7.44 -19.24 -6.72
C LEU A 177 -6.61 -20.48 -6.33
N ASN A 178 -6.80 -21.61 -7.02
CA ASN A 178 -6.02 -22.82 -6.78
C ASN A 178 -4.53 -22.60 -7.08
N GLU A 179 -4.19 -21.89 -8.17
CA GLU A 179 -2.81 -21.55 -8.53
C GLU A 179 -2.18 -20.58 -7.51
N ILE A 180 -2.95 -19.62 -6.98
CA ILE A 180 -2.47 -18.72 -5.92
C ILE A 180 -2.14 -19.53 -4.65
N VAL A 181 -3.03 -20.44 -4.25
CA VAL A 181 -2.84 -21.28 -3.06
C VAL A 181 -1.64 -22.24 -3.23
N SER A 182 -1.46 -22.83 -4.41
CA SER A 182 -0.33 -23.74 -4.68
C SER A 182 1.01 -23.00 -4.72
N LYS A 183 1.04 -21.74 -5.16
CA LYS A 183 2.27 -20.93 -5.19
C LYS A 183 2.61 -20.33 -3.82
N SER A 184 1.60 -20.08 -2.99
CA SER A 184 1.75 -19.50 -1.64
C SER A 184 2.31 -20.49 -0.61
N HIS A 185 3.18 -21.43 -1.00
CA HIS A 185 3.87 -22.30 -0.06
C HIS A 185 4.55 -21.44 1.01
N LEU A 186 3.94 -21.46 2.20
CA LEU A 186 4.44 -20.87 3.42
C LEU A 186 5.90 -21.30 3.58
N PRO A 187 6.80 -20.41 4.03
CA PRO A 187 8.11 -20.88 4.47
C PRO A 187 7.89 -22.00 5.50
N ASP A 188 8.65 -23.08 5.37
CA ASP A 188 8.80 -24.11 6.41
C ASP A 188 9.16 -23.49 7.76
#